data_AF-A0A1I5EUS5-F1
#
_entry.id   AF-A0A1I5EUS5-F1
#
_cell.length_a   1.000
_cell.length_b   1.000
_cell.length_c   1.000
_cell.angle_alpha   90.00
_cell.angle_beta   90.00
_cell.angle_gamma   90.00
#
_symmetry.space_group_name_H-M   'P 1'
#
loop_
_entity.id
_entity.type
_entity.pdbx_description
1 polymer ?
#
loop_
_entity_poly.entity_id
_entity_poly.type
_entity_poly.pdbx_seq_one_letter_code
_entity_poly.pdbx_strand_id
1 'polypeptide(L)'
;MAAHWTPRDEAELTAGWQLWLALGSCAWPGPGWDGTPAEAVRGLERCFTTCDEILAAYDRPDSAVAGLVRSMILAANWTLELWRDDADPLDSERAALLHADLAAFFDHAESVRTLLAAGGGWASLPL
;
A
#
# COMPACT_ATOMS: atom_id res chain seq x y z
N MET A 1 -2.03 21.18 -9.82
CA MET A 1 -3.20 20.42 -10.29
C MET A 1 -3.31 19.20 -9.42
N ALA A 2 -4.36 19.06 -8.61
CA ALA A 2 -4.56 17.84 -7.84
C ALA A 2 -4.71 16.68 -8.84
N ALA A 3 -3.94 15.61 -8.65
CA ALA A 3 -4.09 14.42 -9.48
C ALA A 3 -5.52 13.89 -9.30
N HIS A 4 -6.23 13.67 -10.41
CA HIS A 4 -7.51 12.98 -10.41
C HIS A 4 -7.35 11.61 -11.07
N TRP A 5 -8.06 10.61 -10.57
CA TRP A 5 -8.22 9.33 -11.24
C TRP A 5 -9.68 9.20 -11.65
N THR A 6 -9.90 8.78 -12.89
CA THR A 6 -11.21 8.44 -13.42
C THR A 6 -11.05 7.10 -14.14
N PRO A 7 -11.79 6.05 -13.74
CA PRO A 7 -11.68 4.75 -14.37
C PRO A 7 -12.11 4.82 -15.84
N ARG A 8 -11.36 4.17 -16.74
CA ARG A 8 -11.71 4.11 -18.16
C ARG A 8 -12.83 3.13 -18.46
N ASP A 9 -12.86 2.04 -17.71
CA ASP A 9 -13.81 0.94 -17.85
C ASP A 9 -14.09 0.28 -16.49
N GLU A 10 -15.01 -0.69 -16.49
CA GLU A 10 -15.40 -1.42 -15.28
C GLU A 10 -14.25 -2.28 -14.72
N ALA A 11 -13.32 -2.72 -15.57
CA ALA A 11 -12.16 -3.48 -15.13
C ALA A 11 -11.17 -2.58 -14.37
N GLU A 12 -10.91 -1.36 -14.86
CA GLU A 12 -10.09 -0.37 -14.15
C GLU A 12 -10.74 0.09 -12.85
N LEU A 13 -12.08 0.26 -12.83
CA LEU A 13 -12.82 0.53 -11.60
C LEU A 13 -12.65 -0.60 -10.58
N THR A 14 -12.76 -1.87 -11.03
CA THR A 14 -12.57 -3.05 -10.18
C THR A 14 -11.15 -3.14 -9.63
N ALA A 15 -10.13 -2.93 -10.48
CA ALA A 15 -8.74 -2.88 -10.06
C ALA A 15 -8.48 -1.75 -9.05
N GLY A 16 -9.08 -0.57 -9.27
CA GLY A 16 -9.02 0.55 -8.33
C GLY A 16 -9.68 0.22 -6.99
N TRP A 17 -10.79 -0.52 -7.00
CA TRP A 17 -11.49 -0.96 -5.79
C TRP A 17 -10.66 -1.95 -4.99
N GLN A 18 -10.07 -2.94 -5.66
CA GLN A 18 -9.17 -3.91 -5.05
C GLN A 18 -7.96 -3.22 -4.42
N LEU A 19 -7.35 -2.24 -5.12
CA LEU A 19 -6.26 -1.45 -4.57
C LEU A 19 -6.71 -0.65 -3.35
N TRP A 20 -7.87 0.01 -3.40
CA TRP A 20 -8.42 0.78 -2.28
C TRP A 20 -8.64 -0.08 -1.02
N LEU A 21 -9.14 -1.31 -1.19
CA LEU A 21 -9.31 -2.29 -0.12
C LEU A 21 -7.97 -2.79 0.44
N ALA A 22 -7.02 -3.08 -0.46
CA ALA A 22 -5.68 -3.54 -0.08
C ALA A 22 -5.00 -2.51 0.82
N LEU A 23 -4.93 -1.24 0.36
CA LEU A 23 -4.32 -0.15 1.11
C LEU A 23 -4.99 0.11 2.46
N GLY A 24 -6.30 -0.14 2.56
CA GLY A 24 -7.00 -0.04 3.84
C GLY A 24 -6.74 -1.18 4.82
N SER A 25 -6.33 -2.33 4.31
CA SER A 25 -6.03 -3.53 5.09
C SER A 25 -4.56 -3.64 5.45
N CYS A 26 -3.70 -2.84 4.82
CA CYS A 26 -2.31 -2.65 5.19
C CYS A 26 -2.30 -1.82 6.47
N ALA A 27 -2.42 -2.50 7.61
CA ALA A 27 -2.40 -1.86 8.91
C ALA A 27 -0.95 -1.70 9.40
N TRP A 28 -0.75 -0.69 10.26
CA TRP A 28 0.37 -0.69 11.21
C TRP A 28 0.43 -2.02 11.97
N PRO A 29 1.60 -2.38 12.54
CA PRO A 29 1.74 -3.59 13.34
C PRO A 29 0.63 -3.67 14.39
N GLY A 30 -0.10 -4.78 14.37
CA GLY A 30 -1.24 -4.98 15.24
C GLY A 30 -0.84 -5.30 16.69
N PRO A 31 -1.81 -5.48 17.59
CA PRO A 31 -1.55 -5.82 19.00
C PRO A 31 -0.76 -7.12 19.22
N GLY A 32 -0.71 -8.01 18.21
CA GLY A 32 0.05 -9.25 18.23
C GLY A 32 1.49 -9.13 17.73
N TRP A 33 1.98 -7.93 17.47
CA TRP A 33 3.35 -7.70 17.03
C TRP A 33 4.37 -8.17 18.08
N ASP A 34 5.35 -8.97 17.64
CA ASP A 34 6.37 -9.57 18.52
C ASP A 34 7.59 -8.66 18.80
N GLY A 35 7.58 -7.44 18.24
CA GLY A 35 8.66 -6.47 18.36
C GLY A 35 9.75 -6.61 17.30
N THR A 36 9.62 -7.53 16.35
CA THR A 36 10.57 -7.70 15.24
C THR A 36 10.18 -6.85 14.01
N PRO A 37 11.15 -6.32 13.26
CA PRO A 37 10.83 -5.62 12.01
C PRO A 37 10.12 -6.49 10.98
N ALA A 38 10.52 -7.76 10.87
CA ALA A 38 9.91 -8.71 9.95
C ALA A 38 8.39 -8.84 10.16
N GLU A 39 7.93 -8.98 11.41
CA GLU A 39 6.49 -9.01 11.71
C GLU A 39 5.84 -7.65 11.44
N ALA A 40 6.52 -6.54 11.74
CA ALA A 40 5.98 -5.19 11.54
C ALA A 40 5.64 -4.89 10.07
N VAL A 41 6.46 -5.38 9.14
CA VAL A 41 6.28 -5.13 7.71
C VAL A 41 5.39 -6.16 7.00
N ARG A 42 4.86 -7.18 7.70
CA ARG A 42 3.96 -8.18 7.08
C ARG A 42 2.70 -7.57 6.47
N GLY A 43 2.22 -6.47 7.03
CA GLY A 43 1.12 -5.70 6.44
C GLY A 43 1.46 -5.17 5.04
N LEU A 44 2.67 -4.61 4.89
CA LEU A 44 3.21 -4.15 3.61
C LEU A 44 3.42 -5.31 2.64
N GLU A 45 3.94 -6.45 3.09
CA GLU A 45 4.13 -7.62 2.21
C GLU A 45 2.82 -8.10 1.59
N ARG A 46 1.74 -8.21 2.37
CA ARG A 46 0.41 -8.56 1.85
C ARG A 46 -0.12 -7.51 0.87
N CYS A 47 0.12 -6.23 1.18
CA CYS A 47 -0.16 -5.11 0.27
C CYS A 47 0.51 -5.31 -1.08
N PHE A 48 1.81 -5.62 -1.05
CA PHE A 48 2.66 -5.79 -2.20
C PHE A 48 2.23 -6.98 -3.05
N THR A 49 1.95 -8.13 -2.43
CA THR A 49 1.39 -9.30 -3.13
C THR A 49 0.07 -8.96 -3.83
N THR A 50 -0.81 -8.22 -3.15
CA THR A 50 -2.09 -7.80 -3.76
C THR A 50 -1.87 -6.83 -4.93
N CYS A 51 -0.88 -5.94 -4.83
CA CYS A 51 -0.48 -5.06 -5.93
C CYS A 51 -0.01 -5.86 -7.16
N ASP A 52 0.84 -6.87 -6.97
CA ASP A 52 1.28 -7.75 -8.05
C ASP A 52 0.12 -8.52 -8.69
N GLU A 53 -0.81 -9.03 -7.88
CA GLU A 53 -2.03 -9.71 -8.36
C GLU A 53 -2.91 -8.78 -9.20
N ILE A 54 -3.07 -7.51 -8.80
CA ILE A 54 -3.83 -6.52 -9.56
C ILE A 54 -3.17 -6.25 -10.92
N LEU A 55 -1.84 -6.09 -10.97
CA LEU A 55 -1.12 -5.90 -12.24
C LEU A 55 -1.23 -7.13 -13.15
N ALA A 56 -1.16 -8.32 -12.58
CA ALA A 56 -1.29 -9.56 -13.34
C ALA A 56 -2.71 -9.77 -13.88
N ALA A 57 -3.75 -9.42 -13.10
CA ALA A 57 -5.14 -9.54 -13.51
C ALA A 57 -5.56 -8.45 -14.51
N TYR A 58 -5.00 -7.26 -14.39
CA TYR A 58 -5.30 -6.11 -15.25
C TYR A 58 -4.08 -5.72 -16.10
N ASP A 59 -3.84 -6.51 -17.15
CA ASP A 59 -2.72 -6.35 -18.10
C ASP A 59 -2.91 -5.14 -19.05
N ARG A 60 -2.89 -3.96 -18.46
CA ARG A 60 -2.92 -2.65 -19.12
C ARG A 60 -1.83 -1.77 -18.50
N PRO A 61 -0.59 -1.88 -18.98
CA PRO A 61 0.57 -1.25 -18.35
C PRO A 61 0.50 0.29 -18.35
N ASP A 62 -0.23 0.88 -19.29
CA ASP A 62 -0.44 2.34 -19.39
C ASP A 62 -1.73 2.80 -18.70
N SER A 63 -2.33 1.92 -17.89
CA SER A 63 -3.50 2.28 -17.09
C SER A 63 -3.16 3.24 -15.95
N ALA A 64 -4.11 4.09 -15.56
CA ALA A 64 -3.87 5.02 -14.46
C ALA A 64 -3.75 4.22 -13.15
N VAL A 65 -4.58 3.17 -13.00
CA VAL A 65 -4.46 2.24 -11.87
C VAL A 65 -3.12 1.50 -11.87
N ALA A 66 -2.58 1.03 -13.01
CA ALA A 66 -1.26 0.40 -13.03
C ALA A 66 -0.15 1.37 -12.61
N GLY A 67 -0.26 2.66 -12.97
CA GLY A 67 0.63 3.71 -12.47
C GLY A 67 0.57 3.85 -10.95
N LEU A 68 -0.63 3.86 -10.36
CA LEU A 68 -0.82 3.89 -8.91
C LEU A 68 -0.24 2.64 -8.24
N VAL A 69 -0.54 1.45 -8.75
CA VAL A 69 -0.01 0.20 -8.20
C VAL A 69 1.52 0.17 -8.22
N ARG A 70 2.14 0.55 -9.34
CA ARG A 70 3.61 0.66 -9.43
C ARG A 70 4.19 1.68 -8.46
N SER A 71 3.50 2.79 -8.21
CA SER A 71 3.93 3.75 -7.21
C SER A 71 3.91 3.16 -5.80
N MET A 72 2.94 2.29 -5.48
CA MET A 72 2.86 1.61 -4.19
C MET A 72 3.97 0.56 -4.02
N ILE A 73 4.21 -0.22 -5.08
CA ILE A 73 5.34 -1.17 -5.15
C ILE A 73 6.65 -0.43 -4.88
N LEU A 74 6.89 0.69 -5.58
CA LEU A 74 8.10 1.50 -5.39
C LEU A 74 8.21 2.04 -3.95
N ALA A 75 7.11 2.53 -3.38
CA ALA A 75 7.10 3.06 -2.01
C ALA A 75 7.38 1.99 -0.95
N ALA A 76 6.90 0.76 -1.15
CA ALA A 76 7.12 -0.34 -0.22
C ALA A 76 8.48 -1.03 -0.38
N ASN A 77 9.07 -1.01 -1.59
CA ASN A 77 10.19 -1.87 -1.95
C ASN A 77 11.38 -1.71 -0.99
N TRP A 78 11.79 -0.48 -0.71
CA TRP A 78 12.92 -0.21 0.17
C TRP A 78 12.68 -0.69 1.61
N THR A 79 11.50 -0.40 2.15
CA THR A 79 11.10 -0.83 3.50
C THR A 79 11.09 -2.36 3.60
N LEU A 80 10.58 -3.05 2.57
CA LEU A 80 10.57 -4.51 2.53
C LEU A 80 11.98 -5.10 2.40
N GLU A 81 12.83 -4.56 1.53
CA GLU A 81 14.22 -4.99 1.38
C GLU A 81 15.01 -4.84 2.68
N LEU A 82 14.75 -3.78 3.44
CA LEU A 82 15.48 -3.50 4.68
C LEU A 82 15.03 -4.37 5.85
N TRP A 83 13.73 -4.63 5.98
CA TRP A 83 13.15 -5.14 7.23
C TRP A 83 12.56 -6.54 7.16
N ARG A 84 12.25 -7.10 5.97
CA ARG A 84 11.44 -8.33 5.89
C ARG A 84 12.12 -9.57 6.51
N ASP A 85 13.43 -9.62 6.41
CA ASP A 85 14.25 -10.76 6.88
C ASP A 85 14.89 -10.48 8.25
N ASP A 86 14.58 -9.33 8.84
CA ASP A 86 15.13 -8.89 10.10
C ASP A 86 14.25 -9.39 11.27
N ALA A 87 14.71 -10.48 11.88
CA ALA A 87 14.08 -11.12 13.03
C ALA A 87 14.70 -10.69 14.37
N ASP A 88 15.64 -9.75 14.36
CA ASP A 88 16.29 -9.29 15.57
C ASP A 88 15.41 -8.25 16.29
N PRO A 89 15.25 -8.34 17.63
CA PRO A 89 14.51 -7.34 18.39
C PRO A 89 15.01 -5.93 18.13
N LEU A 90 14.07 -4.98 18.00
CA LEU A 90 14.38 -3.57 17.79
C LEU A 90 14.99 -2.94 19.04
N ASP A 91 16.11 -2.24 18.85
CA ASP A 91 16.53 -1.18 19.77
C ASP A 91 15.80 0.13 19.45
N SER A 92 16.01 1.16 20.27
CA SER A 92 15.32 2.44 20.12
C SER A 92 15.63 3.18 18.82
N GLU A 93 16.85 3.02 18.28
CA GLU A 93 17.26 3.70 17.05
C GLU A 93 16.61 3.03 15.85
N ARG A 94 16.69 1.69 15.78
CA ARG A 94 16.05 0.90 14.74
C ARG A 94 14.52 1.05 14.77
N ALA A 95 13.92 1.13 15.96
CA ALA A 95 12.48 1.36 16.08
C ALA A 95 12.06 2.72 15.50
N ALA A 96 12.86 3.76 15.71
CA ALA A 96 12.60 5.08 15.13
C ALA A 96 12.74 5.07 13.60
N LEU A 97 13.74 4.35 13.07
CA LEU A 97 13.94 4.20 11.62
C LEU A 97 12.78 3.44 10.97
N LEU A 98 12.41 2.28 11.52
CA LEU A 98 11.27 1.50 11.05
C LEU A 98 9.98 2.31 11.07
N HIS A 99 9.74 3.09 12.13
CA HIS A 99 8.58 3.96 12.20
C HIS A 99 8.58 5.02 11.09
N ALA A 100 9.72 5.67 10.82
CA ALA A 100 9.83 6.65 9.75
C ALA A 100 9.57 6.04 8.36
N ASP A 101 10.13 4.86 8.09
CA ASP A 101 9.93 4.14 6.83
C ASP A 101 8.45 3.76 6.64
N LEU A 102 7.82 3.19 7.68
CA LEU A 102 6.41 2.84 7.65
C LEU A 102 5.53 4.09 7.47
N ALA A 103 5.81 5.17 8.19
CA ALA A 103 5.05 6.41 8.09
C ALA A 103 5.06 6.97 6.66
N ALA A 104 6.22 7.00 6.01
CA ALA A 104 6.34 7.46 4.62
C ALA A 104 5.48 6.62 3.66
N PHE A 105 5.45 5.30 3.84
CA PHE A 105 4.57 4.43 3.06
C PHE A 105 3.08 4.74 3.33
N PHE A 106 2.70 4.88 4.60
CA PHE A 106 1.30 5.11 4.97
C PHE A 106 0.76 6.45 4.48
N ASP A 107 1.58 7.51 4.51
CA ASP A 107 1.19 8.82 3.96
C ASP A 107 0.91 8.73 2.44
N HIS A 108 1.73 7.96 1.71
CA HIS A 108 1.52 7.72 0.29
C HIS A 108 0.28 6.84 0.04
N ALA A 109 0.10 5.78 0.83
CA ALA A 109 -1.07 4.90 0.76
C ALA A 109 -2.37 5.67 1.01
N GLU A 110 -2.41 6.56 2.01
CA GLU A 110 -3.57 7.41 2.30
C GLU A 110 -3.87 8.36 1.15
N SER A 111 -2.84 8.96 0.55
CA SER A 111 -2.98 9.84 -0.61
C SER A 111 -3.59 9.10 -1.82
N VAL A 112 -3.09 7.90 -2.12
CA VAL A 112 -3.62 7.06 -3.19
C VAL A 112 -5.05 6.61 -2.87
N ARG A 113 -5.31 6.20 -1.63
CA ARG A 113 -6.64 5.76 -1.19
C ARG A 113 -7.69 6.87 -1.31
N THR A 114 -7.32 8.10 -0.94
CA THR A 114 -8.18 9.28 -1.08
C THR A 114 -8.50 9.57 -2.55
N LEU A 115 -7.48 9.50 -3.42
CA LEU A 115 -7.62 9.69 -4.85
C LEU A 115 -8.53 8.62 -5.50
N LEU A 116 -8.37 7.35 -5.11
CA LEU A 116 -9.23 6.25 -5.55
C LEU A 116 -10.66 6.42 -5.05
N ALA A 117 -10.85 6.80 -3.77
CA ALA A 117 -12.18 7.01 -3.21
C ALA A 117 -12.95 8.12 -3.93
N ALA A 118 -12.26 9.22 -4.26
CA ALA A 118 -12.85 10.30 -5.04
C ALA A 118 -13.21 9.86 -6.48
N GLY A 119 -12.28 9.19 -7.16
CA GLY A 119 -12.47 8.77 -8.56
C GLY A 119 -13.44 7.61 -8.76
N GLY A 120 -13.53 6.71 -7.78
CA GLY A 120 -14.43 5.55 -7.78
C GLY A 120 -15.83 5.83 -7.23
N GLY A 121 -16.05 7.02 -6.66
CA GLY A 121 -17.32 7.38 -6.02
C GLY A 121 -17.54 6.73 -4.65
N TRP A 122 -16.45 6.37 -3.96
CA TRP A 122 -16.45 5.68 -2.67
C TRP A 122 -16.10 6.59 -1.48
N ALA A 123 -15.89 7.89 -1.73
CA ALA A 123 -15.51 8.85 -0.69
C ALA A 123 -16.51 8.95 0.47
N SER A 124 -17.76 8.56 0.26
CA SER A 124 -18.80 8.51 1.30
C SER A 124 -18.94 7.14 1.98
N LEU A 125 -18.19 6.12 1.55
CA LEU A 125 -18.22 4.82 2.21
C LEU A 125 -17.45 4.88 3.53
N PRO A 126 -18.05 4.43 4.64
CA PRO A 126 -17.35 4.35 5.91
C PRO A 126 -16.20 3.33 5.81
N LEU A 127 -15.09 3.67 6.47
CA LEU A 127 -13.94 2.80 6.68
C LEU A 127 -14.22 1.76 7.78
#